data_AF-A0A7K1DMW9-F1
#
_entry.id   AF-A0A7K1DMW9-F1
#
_cell.length_a   1.000
_cell.length_b   1.000
_cell.length_c   1.000
_cell.angle_alpha   90.00
_cell.angle_beta   90.00
_cell.angle_gamma   90.00
#
_symmetry.space_group_name_H-M   'P 1'
#
loop_
_entity.id
_entity.type
_entity.pdbx_description
1 polymer ?
#
loop_
_entity_poly.entity_id
_entity_poly.type
_entity_poly.pdbx_seq_one_letter_code
_entity_poly.pdbx_strand_id
1 'polypeptide(L)'
;MTLDWTELTRRSAFASHRLIGWIYWDPRAIELYAGLGIPNGVGYYVASRGAPLLPAGHQAVSAAFYSIRADFIEFAVTLAGQNTSWQEIFAARNQAVGEGLRQYVPEICEGLAALDGDLWRVADALPESGRVCFAAHRQAPRDEDPLVSAWLAVNCIREWRGDTHFAVLTSEDISRVQAGILHDAHLNYGGWIAQSRGADADAITHAFADLEIRGLADNGVVSTAGLAVRELIEERTNDICQRAWESLGLTNTERFLDLVEPIGERLLGRIDATAGPNWMPAARERRPDTA
;
A
#
# COMPACT_ATOMS: atom_id res chain seq x y z
N MET A 1 28.27 -1.58 15.40
CA MET A 1 27.07 -2.37 15.04
C MET A 1 27.17 -2.67 13.56
N THR A 2 26.92 -3.91 13.14
CA THR A 2 26.89 -4.28 11.72
C THR A 2 25.65 -3.66 11.09
N LEU A 3 25.78 -3.07 9.91
CA LEU A 3 24.66 -2.51 9.16
C LEU A 3 23.68 -3.63 8.80
N ASP A 4 22.42 -3.49 9.21
CA ASP A 4 21.34 -4.43 8.95
C ASP A 4 20.33 -3.82 7.96
N TRP A 5 20.54 -4.10 6.67
CA TRP A 5 19.66 -3.62 5.60
C TRP A 5 18.29 -4.28 5.61
N THR A 6 18.17 -5.50 6.15
CA THR A 6 16.88 -6.18 6.30
C THR A 6 16.01 -5.37 7.27
N GLU A 7 16.55 -5.01 8.43
CA GLU A 7 15.82 -4.21 9.42
C GLU A 7 15.48 -2.80 8.92
N LEU A 8 16.44 -2.11 8.28
CA LEU A 8 16.16 -0.81 7.67
C LEU A 8 15.05 -0.90 6.62
N THR A 9 15.07 -1.94 5.79
CA THR A 9 14.03 -2.16 4.77
C THR A 9 12.66 -2.40 5.38
N ARG A 10 12.60 -3.21 6.46
CA ARG A 10 11.36 -3.48 7.19
C ARG A 10 10.78 -2.19 7.77
N ARG A 11 11.61 -1.38 8.46
CA ARG A 11 11.22 -0.09 9.02
C ARG A 11 10.78 0.89 7.93
N SER A 12 11.56 1.04 6.86
CA SER A 12 11.24 1.99 5.80
C SER A 12 9.99 1.60 5.00
N ALA A 13 9.74 0.30 4.82
CA ALA A 13 8.48 -0.19 4.24
C ALA A 13 7.28 0.17 5.12
N PHE A 14 7.36 -0.08 6.43
CA PHE A 14 6.30 0.25 7.38
C PHE A 14 6.06 1.77 7.48
N ALA A 15 7.13 2.56 7.56
CA ALA A 15 7.09 4.02 7.54
C ALA A 15 6.43 4.55 6.26
N SER A 16 6.79 3.98 5.10
CA SER A 16 6.17 4.33 3.81
C SER A 16 4.67 4.03 3.80
N HIS A 17 4.22 2.89 4.35
CA HIS A 17 2.79 2.60 4.45
C HIS A 17 2.04 3.65 5.29
N ARG A 18 2.63 4.15 6.37
CA ARG A 18 2.04 5.21 7.21
C ARG A 18 2.02 6.58 6.52
N LEU A 19 3.12 6.97 5.85
CA LEU A 19 3.22 8.24 5.13
C LEU A 19 2.26 8.33 3.94
N ILE A 20 2.04 7.22 3.24
CA ILE A 20 1.20 7.18 2.03
C ILE A 20 -0.26 6.91 2.38
N GLY A 21 -0.55 5.97 3.29
CA GLY A 21 -1.88 5.37 3.43
C GLY A 21 -3.01 6.35 3.76
N TRP A 22 -2.75 7.38 4.58
CA TRP A 22 -3.79 8.28 5.08
C TRP A 22 -4.57 9.01 3.97
N ILE A 23 -3.93 9.29 2.83
CA ILE A 23 -4.55 10.07 1.74
C ILE A 23 -5.79 9.39 1.17
N TYR A 24 -5.84 8.06 1.21
CA TYR A 24 -6.97 7.32 0.65
C TYR A 24 -8.26 7.49 1.47
N TRP A 25 -8.18 7.99 2.70
CA TRP A 25 -9.34 8.27 3.55
C TRP A 25 -9.38 9.74 4.01
N ASP A 26 -8.60 10.61 3.37
CA ASP A 26 -8.59 12.02 3.71
C ASP A 26 -9.88 12.71 3.20
N PRO A 27 -10.58 13.50 4.03
CA PRO A 27 -11.85 14.12 3.64
C PRO A 27 -11.71 15.09 2.48
N ARG A 28 -10.57 15.78 2.37
CA ARG A 28 -10.31 16.75 1.31
C ARG A 28 -10.05 16.03 -0.02
N ALA A 29 -9.29 14.95 -0.01
CA ALA A 29 -9.14 14.08 -1.19
C ALA A 29 -10.51 13.54 -1.68
N ILE A 30 -11.33 13.04 -0.75
CA ILE A 30 -12.68 12.53 -1.06
C ILE A 30 -13.58 13.63 -1.64
N GLU A 31 -13.54 14.85 -1.10
CA GLU A 31 -14.27 16.01 -1.64
C GLU A 31 -13.86 16.31 -3.08
N LEU A 32 -12.55 16.33 -3.36
CA LEU A 32 -12.04 16.56 -4.71
C LEU A 32 -12.48 15.47 -5.69
N TYR A 33 -12.41 14.19 -5.30
CA TYR A 33 -12.90 13.09 -6.15
C TYR A 33 -14.41 13.15 -6.39
N ALA A 34 -15.20 13.55 -5.38
CA ALA A 34 -16.63 13.74 -5.54
C ALA A 34 -16.95 14.87 -6.54
N GLY A 35 -16.16 15.94 -6.54
CA GLY A 35 -16.21 17.00 -7.56
C GLY A 35 -15.92 16.51 -8.98
N LEU A 36 -15.15 15.43 -9.12
CA LEU A 36 -14.86 14.74 -10.39
C LEU A 36 -15.88 13.64 -10.73
N GLY A 37 -16.97 13.52 -9.98
CA GLY A 37 -18.02 12.51 -10.22
C GLY A 37 -17.72 11.12 -9.65
N ILE A 38 -16.78 10.99 -8.70
CA ILE A 38 -16.49 9.75 -7.97
C ILE A 38 -16.97 9.91 -6.51
N PRO A 39 -18.19 9.45 -6.15
CA PRO A 39 -18.77 9.72 -4.84
C PRO A 39 -18.02 9.08 -3.66
N ASN A 40 -18.18 9.66 -2.47
CA ASN A 40 -17.68 9.05 -1.24
C ASN A 40 -18.30 7.65 -1.02
N GLY A 41 -17.49 6.72 -0.51
CA GLY A 41 -17.82 5.30 -0.36
C GLY A 41 -17.71 4.48 -1.63
N VAL A 42 -17.34 5.08 -2.77
CA VAL A 42 -17.48 4.44 -4.08
C VAL A 42 -16.19 4.54 -4.90
N GLY A 43 -15.40 3.46 -4.92
CA GLY A 43 -14.33 3.24 -5.91
C GLY A 43 -13.12 4.17 -5.87
N TYR A 44 -13.15 5.31 -5.16
CA TYR A 44 -12.05 6.30 -5.16
C TYR A 44 -10.72 5.70 -4.68
N TYR A 45 -10.72 4.71 -3.80
CA TYR A 45 -9.49 4.05 -3.35
C TYR A 45 -8.76 3.43 -4.54
N VAL A 46 -9.51 2.70 -5.38
CA VAL A 46 -8.97 2.04 -6.57
C VAL A 46 -8.59 3.07 -7.62
N ALA A 47 -9.48 4.03 -7.88
CA ALA A 47 -9.28 5.05 -8.89
C ALA A 47 -8.05 5.93 -8.58
N SER A 48 -7.89 6.38 -7.34
CA SER A 48 -6.79 7.26 -6.93
C SER A 48 -5.44 6.55 -6.76
N ARG A 49 -5.43 5.34 -6.19
CA ARG A 49 -4.20 4.53 -6.09
C ARG A 49 -3.73 4.07 -7.47
N GLY A 50 -4.66 3.67 -8.32
CA GLY A 50 -4.41 3.11 -9.64
C GLY A 50 -4.36 4.14 -10.76
N ALA A 51 -4.52 5.45 -10.49
CA ALA A 51 -4.73 6.48 -11.50
C ALA A 51 -3.81 6.33 -12.74
N PRO A 52 -2.47 6.29 -12.61
CA PRO A 52 -1.60 6.17 -13.79
C PRO A 52 -1.76 4.86 -14.57
N LEU A 53 -2.29 3.80 -13.95
CA LEU A 53 -2.52 2.48 -14.55
C LEU A 53 -3.93 2.33 -15.15
N LEU A 54 -4.88 3.22 -14.83
CA LEU A 54 -6.26 3.13 -15.32
C LEU A 54 -6.37 3.00 -16.86
N PRO A 55 -5.55 3.67 -17.69
CA PRO A 55 -5.61 3.51 -19.15
C PRO A 55 -5.37 2.08 -19.65
N ALA A 56 -4.72 1.22 -18.87
CA ALA A 56 -4.49 -0.18 -19.22
C ALA A 56 -5.73 -1.07 -19.02
N GLY A 57 -6.82 -0.52 -18.45
CA GLY A 57 -8.09 -1.20 -18.25
C GLY A 57 -8.18 -1.98 -16.93
N HIS A 58 -9.41 -2.33 -16.55
CA HIS A 58 -9.69 -2.89 -15.22
C HIS A 58 -9.01 -4.24 -14.95
N GLN A 59 -8.79 -5.08 -15.97
CA GLN A 59 -8.09 -6.36 -15.80
C GLN A 59 -6.61 -6.16 -15.41
N ALA A 60 -5.93 -5.18 -16.01
CA ALA A 60 -4.55 -4.84 -15.64
C ALA A 60 -4.49 -4.30 -14.20
N VAL A 61 -5.42 -3.42 -13.82
CA VAL A 61 -5.54 -2.92 -12.44
C VAL A 61 -5.83 -4.05 -11.46
N SER A 62 -6.73 -4.97 -11.80
CA SER A 62 -7.08 -6.10 -10.94
C SER A 62 -5.90 -7.04 -10.73
N ALA A 63 -5.11 -7.32 -11.78
CA ALA A 63 -3.90 -8.12 -11.66
C ALA A 63 -2.87 -7.44 -10.74
N ALA A 64 -2.67 -6.13 -10.91
CA ALA A 64 -1.73 -5.36 -10.09
C ALA A 64 -2.16 -5.25 -8.62
N PHE A 65 -3.46 -5.21 -8.35
CA PHE A 65 -3.98 -5.00 -6.98
C PHE A 65 -4.17 -6.29 -6.20
N TYR A 66 -3.93 -7.45 -6.83
CA TYR A 66 -3.82 -8.83 -6.34
C TYR A 66 -4.89 -9.28 -5.34
N SER A 67 -4.90 -8.65 -4.17
CA SER A 67 -5.71 -8.93 -3.00
C SER A 67 -7.19 -8.48 -3.09
N ILE A 68 -7.56 -7.62 -4.05
CA ILE A 68 -8.91 -7.02 -4.15
C ILE A 68 -9.77 -7.76 -5.18
N ARG A 69 -11.06 -7.98 -4.89
CA ARG A 69 -12.00 -8.64 -5.82
C ARG A 69 -12.12 -7.89 -7.16
N ALA A 70 -12.04 -8.64 -8.26
CA ALA A 70 -11.90 -8.09 -9.61
C ALA A 70 -13.10 -7.27 -10.10
N ASP A 71 -14.32 -7.66 -9.71
CA ASP A 71 -15.56 -6.95 -10.02
C ASP A 71 -15.67 -5.61 -9.29
N PHE A 72 -15.13 -5.48 -8.07
CA PHE A 72 -15.03 -4.18 -7.42
C PHE A 72 -14.02 -3.27 -8.13
N ILE A 73 -12.90 -3.84 -8.62
CA ILE A 73 -11.95 -3.11 -9.46
C ILE A 73 -12.62 -2.65 -10.77
N GLU A 74 -13.32 -3.55 -11.46
CA GLU A 74 -14.07 -3.24 -12.67
C GLU A 74 -15.08 -2.11 -12.46
N PHE A 75 -15.88 -2.20 -11.39
CA PHE A 75 -16.81 -1.17 -11.00
C PHE A 75 -16.12 0.18 -10.79
N ALA A 76 -15.04 0.23 -10.00
CA ALA A 76 -14.35 1.47 -9.68
C ALA A 76 -13.67 2.11 -10.91
N VAL A 77 -13.03 1.29 -11.75
CA VAL A 77 -12.37 1.74 -12.98
C VAL A 77 -13.40 2.25 -14.00
N THR A 78 -14.52 1.53 -14.15
CA THR A 78 -15.62 1.92 -15.04
C THR A 78 -16.25 3.23 -14.60
N LEU A 79 -16.54 3.37 -13.30
CA LEU A 79 -17.11 4.60 -12.75
C LEU A 79 -16.17 5.80 -12.97
N ALA A 80 -14.88 5.64 -12.69
CA ALA A 80 -13.90 6.70 -12.92
C ALA A 80 -13.85 7.12 -14.39
N GLY A 81 -13.75 6.16 -15.32
CA GLY A 81 -13.66 6.43 -16.76
C GLY A 81 -14.94 7.03 -17.38
N GLN A 82 -16.10 6.88 -16.74
CA GLN A 82 -17.35 7.52 -17.16
C GLN A 82 -17.42 9.01 -16.78
N ASN A 83 -16.69 9.45 -15.76
CA ASN A 83 -16.86 10.78 -15.17
C ASN A 83 -15.66 11.70 -15.34
N THR A 84 -14.44 11.16 -15.38
CA THR A 84 -13.20 11.97 -15.36
C THR A 84 -12.03 11.23 -16.01
N SER A 85 -10.91 11.93 -16.17
CA SER A 85 -9.64 11.36 -16.62
C SER A 85 -8.77 10.90 -15.45
N TRP A 86 -7.84 9.99 -15.73
CA TRP A 86 -6.88 9.58 -14.70
C TRP A 86 -5.97 10.73 -14.26
N GLN A 87 -5.66 11.67 -15.16
CA GLN A 87 -4.84 12.84 -14.87
C GLN A 87 -5.52 13.76 -13.86
N GLU A 88 -6.82 13.99 -13.98
CA GLU A 88 -7.59 14.79 -13.03
C GLU A 88 -7.66 14.11 -11.66
N ILE A 89 -7.88 12.79 -11.61
CA ILE A 89 -7.84 12.02 -10.35
C ILE A 89 -6.45 12.12 -9.71
N PHE A 90 -5.38 11.97 -10.50
CA PHE A 90 -4.01 12.07 -10.03
C PHE A 90 -3.70 13.46 -9.49
N ALA A 91 -4.10 14.52 -10.21
CA ALA A 91 -3.94 15.90 -9.78
C ALA A 91 -4.72 16.21 -8.50
N ALA A 92 -5.97 15.75 -8.39
CA ALA A 92 -6.79 15.89 -7.18
C ALA A 92 -6.12 15.23 -5.96
N ARG A 93 -5.57 14.02 -6.13
CA ARG A 93 -4.81 13.34 -5.07
C ARG A 93 -3.59 14.17 -4.66
N ASN A 94 -2.79 14.61 -5.63
CA ASN A 94 -1.56 15.35 -5.38
C ASN A 94 -1.83 16.69 -4.65
N GLN A 95 -2.89 17.39 -5.05
CA GLN A 95 -3.37 18.58 -4.34
C GLN A 95 -3.68 18.26 -2.87
N ALA A 96 -4.50 17.23 -2.62
CA ALA A 96 -4.87 16.85 -1.26
C ALA A 96 -3.67 16.35 -0.42
N VAL A 97 -2.69 15.69 -1.04
CA VAL A 97 -1.41 15.35 -0.38
C VAL A 97 -0.70 16.61 0.09
N GLY A 98 -0.52 17.59 -0.80
CA GLY A 98 0.17 18.84 -0.49
C GLY A 98 -0.53 19.66 0.60
N GLU A 99 -1.87 19.74 0.54
CA GLU A 99 -2.69 20.41 1.56
C GLU A 99 -2.61 19.67 2.91
N GLY A 100 -2.83 18.35 2.91
CA GLY A 100 -2.89 17.54 4.13
C GLY A 100 -1.55 17.40 4.85
N LEU A 101 -0.43 17.21 4.13
CA LEU A 101 0.89 17.14 4.78
C LEU A 101 1.23 18.44 5.52
N ARG A 102 0.99 19.60 4.88
CA ARG A 102 1.21 20.91 5.50
C ARG A 102 0.29 21.17 6.70
N GLN A 103 -0.92 20.62 6.66
CA GLN A 103 -1.87 20.78 7.75
C GLN A 103 -1.57 19.86 8.95
N TYR A 104 -1.31 18.59 8.70
CA TYR A 104 -1.28 17.57 9.75
C TYR A 104 0.12 17.28 10.31
N VAL A 105 1.15 17.42 9.46
CA VAL A 105 2.55 17.08 9.77
C VAL A 105 3.52 18.12 9.19
N PRO A 106 3.32 19.44 9.41
CA PRO A 106 4.17 20.48 8.82
C PRO A 106 5.66 20.32 9.17
N GLU A 107 5.98 19.69 10.29
CA GLU A 107 7.35 19.49 10.77
C GLU A 107 8.22 18.64 9.83
N ILE A 108 7.63 17.77 9.01
CA ILE A 108 8.39 16.94 8.06
C ILE A 108 8.50 17.56 6.67
N CYS A 109 7.74 18.62 6.37
CA CYS A 109 7.57 19.09 4.99
C CYS A 109 8.88 19.51 4.33
N GLU A 110 9.68 20.33 5.01
CA GLU A 110 10.99 20.76 4.48
C GLU A 110 11.97 19.58 4.37
N GLY A 111 12.00 18.72 5.39
CA GLY A 111 12.89 17.56 5.43
C GLY A 111 12.59 16.54 4.32
N LEU A 112 11.31 16.27 4.06
CA LEU A 112 10.86 15.37 3.01
C LEU A 112 11.09 15.98 1.62
N ALA A 113 10.75 17.27 1.42
CA ALA A 113 11.03 17.99 0.18
C ALA A 113 12.52 17.98 -0.18
N ALA A 114 13.41 18.08 0.81
CA ALA A 114 14.85 18.02 0.60
C ALA A 114 15.37 16.65 0.15
N LEU A 115 14.57 15.58 0.24
CA LEU A 115 14.90 14.24 -0.24
C LEU A 115 14.38 13.96 -1.67
N ASP A 116 13.63 14.88 -2.28
CA ASP A 116 12.94 14.70 -3.57
C ASP A 116 13.85 14.11 -4.65
N GLY A 117 14.97 14.77 -4.95
CA GLY A 117 15.90 14.33 -5.99
C GLY A 117 16.53 12.96 -5.71
N ASP A 118 16.87 12.67 -4.46
CA ASP A 118 17.45 11.38 -4.06
C ASP A 118 16.44 10.24 -4.14
N LEU A 119 15.19 10.48 -3.71
CA LEU A 119 14.12 9.50 -3.79
C LEU A 119 13.74 9.18 -5.24
N TRP A 120 13.66 10.18 -6.12
CA TRP A 120 13.43 9.94 -7.55
C TRP A 120 14.59 9.21 -8.21
N ARG A 121 15.85 9.56 -7.88
CA ARG A 121 17.02 8.81 -8.37
C ARG A 121 16.92 7.33 -8.03
N VAL A 122 16.44 7.00 -6.83
CA VAL A 122 16.19 5.60 -6.42
C VAL A 122 15.05 5.00 -7.23
N ALA A 123 13.89 5.65 -7.28
CA ALA A 123 12.72 5.15 -8.02
C ALA A 123 13.04 4.91 -9.51
N ASP A 124 13.80 5.79 -10.14
CA ASP A 124 14.22 5.68 -11.54
C ASP A 124 15.15 4.48 -11.77
N ALA A 125 15.99 4.12 -10.79
CA ALA A 125 16.94 3.03 -10.88
C ALA A 125 16.33 1.63 -10.59
N LEU A 126 15.13 1.56 -10.01
CA LEU A 126 14.50 0.29 -9.67
C LEU A 126 14.03 -0.48 -10.92
N PRO A 127 14.14 -1.83 -10.93
CA PRO A 127 13.74 -2.65 -12.06
C PRO A 127 12.22 -2.68 -12.22
N GLU A 128 11.73 -2.39 -13.43
CA GLU A 128 10.29 -2.36 -13.72
C GLU A 128 9.69 -3.72 -14.10
N SER A 129 10.48 -4.68 -14.56
CA SER A 129 9.96 -5.92 -15.15
C SER A 129 9.07 -6.66 -14.16
N GLY A 130 7.79 -6.83 -14.50
CA GLY A 130 6.76 -7.45 -13.64
C GLY A 130 6.17 -6.53 -12.56
N ARG A 131 6.55 -5.24 -12.50
CA ARG A 131 6.05 -4.25 -11.53
C ARG A 131 5.23 -3.17 -12.24
N VAL A 132 4.05 -3.57 -12.71
CA VAL A 132 3.21 -2.76 -13.59
C VAL A 132 2.63 -1.51 -12.90
N CYS A 133 2.29 -1.59 -11.61
CA CYS A 133 1.76 -0.45 -10.88
C CYS A 133 2.87 0.58 -10.65
N PHE A 134 4.03 0.11 -10.20
CA PHE A 134 5.24 0.93 -10.10
C PHE A 134 5.60 1.61 -11.43
N ALA A 135 5.66 0.86 -12.53
CA ALA A 135 6.06 1.40 -13.83
C ALA A 135 5.11 2.54 -14.27
N ALA A 136 3.81 2.37 -14.04
CA ALA A 136 2.81 3.40 -14.32
C ALA A 136 3.00 4.65 -13.44
N HIS A 137 3.23 4.49 -12.12
CA HIS A 137 3.52 5.64 -11.24
C HIS A 137 4.85 6.33 -11.57
N ARG A 138 5.86 5.57 -11.99
CA ARG A 138 7.16 6.12 -12.42
C ARG A 138 7.05 6.95 -13.69
N GLN A 139 6.21 6.53 -14.64
CA GLN A 139 5.95 7.27 -15.87
C GLN A 139 5.12 8.54 -15.65
N ALA A 140 4.31 8.59 -14.58
CA ALA A 140 3.43 9.71 -14.31
C ALA A 140 4.22 11.03 -14.13
N PRO A 141 3.62 12.19 -14.47
CA PRO A 141 4.28 13.48 -14.29
C PRO A 141 4.72 13.70 -12.84
N ARG A 142 5.93 14.22 -12.67
CA ARG A 142 6.41 14.73 -11.37
C ARG A 142 5.66 16.02 -11.04
N ASP A 143 5.49 16.27 -9.75
CA ASP A 143 4.85 17.50 -9.26
C ASP A 143 5.87 18.65 -9.19
N GLU A 144 5.43 19.89 -9.40
CA GLU A 144 6.31 21.06 -9.26
C GLU A 144 6.59 21.42 -7.80
N ASP A 145 5.70 21.01 -6.88
CA ASP A 145 5.90 21.14 -5.44
C ASP A 145 6.86 20.03 -4.94
N PRO A 146 8.09 20.35 -4.48
CA PRO A 146 9.06 19.35 -4.08
C PRO A 146 8.59 18.45 -2.94
N LEU A 147 7.69 18.94 -2.08
CA LEU A 147 7.08 18.13 -1.02
C LEU A 147 6.21 17.01 -1.62
N VAL A 148 5.34 17.36 -2.57
CA VAL A 148 4.44 16.41 -3.22
C VAL A 148 5.24 15.49 -4.13
N SER A 149 6.23 16.02 -4.84
CA SER A 149 7.15 15.23 -5.66
C SER A 149 7.90 14.17 -4.84
N ALA A 150 8.44 14.53 -3.67
CA ALA A 150 9.09 13.58 -2.77
C ALA A 150 8.10 12.50 -2.27
N TRP A 151 6.86 12.89 -1.92
CA TRP A 151 5.82 11.95 -1.54
C TRP A 151 5.49 10.98 -2.67
N LEU A 152 5.42 11.45 -3.92
CA LEU A 152 5.20 10.61 -5.10
C LEU A 152 6.35 9.62 -5.34
N ALA A 153 7.60 10.04 -5.12
CA ALA A 153 8.75 9.15 -5.19
C ALA A 153 8.67 8.03 -4.14
N VAL A 154 8.30 8.35 -2.89
CA VAL A 154 8.06 7.34 -1.84
C VAL A 154 6.90 6.42 -2.21
N ASN A 155 5.80 6.97 -2.74
CA ASN A 155 4.68 6.15 -3.24
C ASN A 155 5.11 5.20 -4.35
N CYS A 156 5.95 5.68 -5.28
CA CYS A 156 6.51 4.88 -6.38
C CYS A 156 7.34 3.70 -5.83
N ILE A 157 8.26 3.96 -4.90
CA ILE A 157 9.07 2.92 -4.22
C ILE A 157 8.16 1.94 -3.45
N ARG A 158 7.11 2.44 -2.80
CA ARG A 158 6.13 1.63 -2.06
C ARG A 158 5.30 0.75 -3.01
N GLU A 159 4.90 1.22 -4.18
CA GLU A 159 4.23 0.38 -5.18
C GLU A 159 5.19 -0.62 -5.83
N TRP A 160 6.49 -0.30 -5.96
CA TRP A 160 7.50 -1.28 -6.38
C TRP A 160 7.66 -2.43 -5.39
N ARG A 161 7.68 -2.13 -4.07
CA ARG A 161 7.60 -3.16 -3.02
C ARG A 161 6.29 -3.93 -3.11
N GLY A 162 5.16 -3.25 -3.32
CA GLY A 162 3.83 -3.87 -3.44
C GLY A 162 3.76 -4.90 -4.56
N ASP A 163 4.15 -4.53 -5.77
CA ASP A 163 4.22 -5.44 -6.92
C ASP A 163 5.18 -6.62 -6.64
N THR A 164 6.31 -6.35 -5.98
CA THR A 164 7.26 -7.40 -5.59
C THR A 164 6.68 -8.36 -4.56
N HIS A 165 5.95 -7.86 -3.56
CA HIS A 165 5.28 -8.67 -2.55
C HIS A 165 4.21 -9.58 -3.18
N PHE A 166 3.43 -9.07 -4.14
CA PHE A 166 2.45 -9.87 -4.87
C PHE A 166 3.11 -10.93 -5.75
N ALA A 167 4.27 -10.65 -6.34
CA ALA A 167 5.06 -11.66 -7.05
C ALA A 167 5.55 -12.78 -6.11
N VAL A 168 5.99 -12.45 -4.89
CA VAL A 168 6.38 -13.45 -3.87
C VAL A 168 5.17 -14.30 -3.47
N LEU A 169 4.03 -13.68 -3.15
CA LEU A 169 2.78 -14.40 -2.86
C LEU A 169 2.39 -15.37 -3.98
N THR A 170 2.47 -14.90 -5.24
CA THR A 170 2.21 -15.72 -6.41
C THR A 170 3.17 -16.90 -6.50
N SER A 171 4.46 -16.70 -6.22
CA SER A 171 5.47 -17.76 -6.27
C SER A 171 5.32 -18.83 -5.20
N GLU A 172 4.65 -18.50 -4.08
CA GLU A 172 4.34 -19.42 -2.98
C GLU A 172 2.92 -20.03 -3.10
N ASP A 173 2.26 -19.83 -4.25
CA ASP A 173 0.90 -20.28 -4.54
C ASP A 173 -0.10 -19.84 -3.43
N ILE A 174 0.00 -18.59 -3.00
CA ILE A 174 -0.89 -17.99 -2.00
C ILE A 174 -1.90 -17.10 -2.72
N SER A 175 -3.15 -17.54 -2.79
CA SER A 175 -4.22 -16.79 -3.45
C SER A 175 -4.55 -15.47 -2.73
N ARG A 176 -5.31 -14.59 -3.41
CA ARG A 176 -5.75 -13.29 -2.85
C ARG A 176 -6.46 -13.39 -1.50
N VAL A 177 -7.28 -14.43 -1.31
CA VAL A 177 -8.09 -14.63 -0.10
C VAL A 177 -7.20 -15.19 1.01
N GLN A 178 -6.34 -16.15 0.70
CA GLN A 178 -5.36 -16.71 1.64
C GLN A 178 -4.38 -15.64 2.13
N ALA A 179 -3.91 -14.75 1.25
CA ALA A 179 -3.08 -13.61 1.64
C ALA A 179 -3.79 -12.72 2.67
N GLY A 180 -5.10 -12.49 2.49
CA GLY A 180 -5.94 -11.81 3.46
C GLY A 180 -6.05 -12.55 4.80
N ILE A 181 -6.33 -13.85 4.78
CA ILE A 181 -6.46 -14.72 5.96
C ILE A 181 -5.15 -14.78 6.77
N LEU A 182 -4.02 -15.00 6.11
CA LEU A 182 -2.71 -15.09 6.76
C LEU A 182 -2.31 -13.75 7.40
N HIS A 183 -2.58 -12.64 6.71
CA HIS A 183 -2.32 -11.31 7.25
C HIS A 183 -3.25 -10.98 8.43
N ASP A 184 -4.52 -11.42 8.35
CA ASP A 184 -5.50 -11.26 9.42
C ASP A 184 -5.07 -11.99 10.70
N ALA A 185 -4.65 -13.24 10.56
CA ALA A 185 -4.15 -14.05 11.68
C ALA A 185 -2.89 -13.43 12.30
N HIS A 186 -1.95 -12.93 11.48
CA HIS A 186 -0.75 -12.28 11.97
C HIS A 186 -1.06 -11.00 12.78
N LEU A 187 -1.99 -10.18 12.32
CA LEU A 187 -2.34 -8.91 12.97
C LEU A 187 -3.44 -9.04 14.03
N ASN A 188 -4.05 -10.20 14.19
CA ASN A 188 -5.20 -10.47 15.04
C ASN A 188 -6.42 -9.59 14.72
N TYR A 189 -6.95 -9.72 13.49
CA TYR A 189 -8.04 -8.88 12.97
C TYR A 189 -9.44 -9.51 12.98
N GLY A 190 -9.57 -10.76 13.42
CA GLY A 190 -10.87 -11.43 13.58
C GLY A 190 -11.58 -11.73 12.25
N GLY A 191 -10.84 -11.93 11.16
CA GLY A 191 -11.35 -12.29 9.83
C GLY A 191 -11.73 -11.10 8.93
N TRP A 192 -11.55 -9.87 9.40
CA TRP A 192 -11.97 -8.65 8.68
C TRP A 192 -11.18 -8.41 7.38
N ILE A 193 -9.87 -8.73 7.34
CA ILE A 193 -9.00 -8.29 6.24
C ILE A 193 -9.42 -8.89 4.89
N ALA A 194 -9.66 -10.20 4.82
CA ALA A 194 -10.09 -10.84 3.58
C ALA A 194 -11.46 -10.30 3.11
N GLN A 195 -12.39 -10.10 4.04
CA GLN A 195 -13.73 -9.57 3.77
C GLN A 195 -13.68 -8.13 3.26
N SER A 196 -12.84 -7.28 3.86
CA SER A 196 -12.66 -5.88 3.45
C SER A 196 -12.17 -5.72 2.01
N ARG A 197 -11.53 -6.76 1.47
CA ARG A 197 -11.04 -6.84 0.09
C ARG A 197 -11.98 -7.60 -0.84
N GLY A 198 -13.12 -8.02 -0.31
CA GLY A 198 -14.24 -8.52 -1.10
C GLY A 198 -14.41 -10.04 -1.11
N ALA A 199 -13.71 -10.78 -0.25
CA ALA A 199 -13.97 -12.21 -0.08
C ALA A 199 -15.32 -12.43 0.64
N ASP A 200 -16.20 -13.24 0.04
CA ASP A 200 -17.43 -13.70 0.67
C ASP A 200 -17.18 -14.96 1.52
N ALA A 201 -18.23 -15.43 2.20
CA ALA A 201 -18.15 -16.58 3.09
C ALA A 201 -17.72 -17.87 2.37
N ASP A 202 -18.19 -18.07 1.13
CA ASP A 202 -17.83 -19.23 0.33
C ASP A 202 -16.34 -19.16 -0.06
N ALA A 203 -15.85 -18.02 -0.54
CA ALA A 203 -14.45 -17.83 -0.87
C ALA A 203 -13.52 -18.04 0.34
N ILE A 204 -13.93 -17.57 1.53
CA ILE A 204 -13.20 -17.78 2.78
C ILE A 204 -13.17 -19.27 3.14
N THR A 205 -14.32 -19.96 3.04
CA THR A 205 -14.41 -21.40 3.32
C THR A 205 -13.50 -22.22 2.41
N HIS A 206 -13.52 -21.94 1.10
CA HIS A 206 -12.64 -22.61 0.13
C HIS A 206 -11.16 -22.31 0.39
N ALA A 207 -10.83 -21.06 0.75
CA ALA A 207 -9.45 -20.68 1.05
C ALA A 207 -8.91 -21.40 2.30
N PHE A 208 -9.73 -21.55 3.35
CA PHE A 208 -9.34 -22.34 4.53
C PHE A 208 -9.18 -23.82 4.21
N ALA A 209 -10.09 -24.42 3.45
CA ALA A 209 -9.97 -25.81 3.04
C ALA A 209 -8.65 -26.09 2.28
N ASP A 210 -8.23 -25.20 1.38
CA ASP A 210 -6.94 -25.33 0.70
C ASP A 210 -5.75 -25.17 1.65
N LEU A 211 -5.80 -24.20 2.57
CA LEU A 211 -4.76 -24.02 3.60
C LEU A 211 -4.67 -25.25 4.52
N GLU A 212 -5.78 -25.87 4.89
CA GLU A 212 -5.84 -27.07 5.73
C GLU A 212 -5.22 -28.28 5.04
N ILE A 213 -5.51 -28.49 3.74
CA ILE A 213 -4.87 -29.53 2.92
C ILE A 213 -3.33 -29.37 2.93
N ARG A 214 -2.85 -28.12 3.00
CA ARG A 214 -1.43 -27.78 3.04
C ARG A 214 -0.83 -27.74 4.47
N GLY A 215 -1.64 -27.99 5.51
CA GLY A 215 -1.22 -27.91 6.92
C GLY A 215 -0.97 -26.48 7.43
N LEU A 216 -1.41 -25.46 6.67
CA LEU A 216 -1.26 -24.04 7.00
C LEU A 216 -2.43 -23.49 7.83
N ALA A 217 -3.49 -24.28 7.97
CA ALA A 217 -4.61 -24.03 8.86
C ALA A 217 -5.13 -25.36 9.45
N ASP A 218 -5.92 -25.27 10.51
CA ASP A 218 -6.67 -26.38 11.10
C ASP A 218 -7.99 -25.84 11.66
N ASN A 219 -9.11 -26.48 11.29
CA ASN A 219 -10.47 -26.12 11.72
C ASN A 219 -10.80 -24.62 11.58
N GLY A 220 -10.46 -24.02 10.44
CA GLY A 220 -10.71 -22.61 10.14
C GLY A 220 -9.80 -21.62 10.90
N VAL A 221 -8.71 -22.09 11.49
CA VAL A 221 -7.72 -21.27 12.20
C VAL A 221 -6.36 -21.43 11.54
N VAL A 222 -5.66 -20.33 11.26
CA VAL A 222 -4.29 -20.38 10.70
C VAL A 222 -3.35 -21.05 11.70
N SER A 223 -2.58 -22.04 11.23
CA SER A 223 -1.65 -22.81 12.06
C SER A 223 -0.33 -22.04 12.28
N THR A 224 0.52 -22.54 13.19
CA THR A 224 1.89 -22.03 13.33
C THR A 224 2.67 -22.13 12.01
N ALA A 225 2.44 -23.17 11.22
CA ALA A 225 3.06 -23.32 9.90
C ALA A 225 2.54 -22.27 8.91
N GLY A 226 1.24 -21.93 8.95
CA GLY A 226 0.68 -20.82 8.16
C GLY A 226 1.29 -19.47 8.51
N LEU A 227 1.45 -19.18 9.81
CA LEU A 227 2.14 -17.97 10.26
C LEU A 227 3.62 -17.95 9.83
N ALA A 228 4.31 -19.09 9.87
CA ALA A 228 5.69 -19.22 9.40
C ALA A 228 5.82 -18.98 7.89
N VAL A 229 4.88 -19.48 7.08
CA VAL A 229 4.83 -19.18 5.62
C VAL A 229 4.64 -17.70 5.37
N ARG A 230 3.73 -17.04 6.11
CA ARG A 230 3.54 -15.59 6.03
C ARG A 230 4.84 -14.83 6.36
N GLU A 231 5.55 -15.25 7.40
CA GLU A 231 6.80 -14.61 7.79
C GLU A 231 7.87 -14.78 6.71
N LEU A 232 8.04 -15.98 6.17
CA LEU A 232 8.94 -16.26 5.06
C LEU A 232 8.67 -15.37 3.83
N ILE A 233 7.39 -15.14 3.50
CA ILE A 233 6.99 -14.25 2.40
C ILE A 233 7.46 -12.81 2.66
N GLU A 234 7.39 -12.34 3.89
CA GLU A 234 7.76 -10.96 4.26
C GLU A 234 9.26 -10.79 4.36
N GLU A 235 9.97 -11.78 4.91
CA GLU A 235 11.44 -11.86 4.87
C GLU A 235 11.93 -11.80 3.42
N ARG A 236 11.41 -12.66 2.54
CA ARG A 236 11.77 -12.68 1.12
C ARG A 236 11.41 -11.37 0.41
N THR A 237 10.28 -10.76 0.76
CA THR A 237 9.90 -9.45 0.24
C THR A 237 10.92 -8.39 0.66
N ASN A 238 11.29 -8.36 1.94
CA ASN A 238 12.26 -7.41 2.47
C ASN A 238 13.64 -7.62 1.82
N ASP A 239 14.11 -8.85 1.69
CA ASP A 239 15.38 -9.19 1.05
C ASP A 239 15.47 -8.71 -0.40
N ILE A 240 14.43 -8.92 -1.20
CA ILE A 240 14.42 -8.43 -2.58
C ILE A 240 14.40 -6.89 -2.61
N CYS A 241 13.70 -6.29 -1.65
CA CYS A 241 13.44 -4.86 -1.62
C CYS A 241 14.53 -4.01 -0.97
N GLN A 242 15.55 -4.62 -0.35
CA GLN A 242 16.66 -3.88 0.27
C GLN A 242 17.31 -2.90 -0.68
N ARG A 243 17.42 -3.27 -1.96
CA ARG A 243 18.02 -2.47 -3.03
C ARG A 243 17.51 -1.03 -3.12
N ALA A 244 16.24 -0.78 -2.78
CA ALA A 244 15.68 0.57 -2.82
C ALA A 244 16.36 1.46 -1.78
N TRP A 245 16.48 0.95 -0.55
CA TRP A 245 17.06 1.65 0.59
C TRP A 245 18.59 1.64 0.54
N GLU A 246 19.21 0.57 0.05
CA GLU A 246 20.64 0.53 -0.25
C GLU A 246 21.04 1.61 -1.28
N SER A 247 20.23 1.79 -2.33
CA SER A 247 20.44 2.81 -3.37
C SER A 247 20.20 4.24 -2.86
N LEU A 248 19.30 4.40 -1.88
CA LEU A 248 19.11 5.67 -1.18
C LEU A 248 20.33 6.01 -0.32
N GLY A 249 20.97 4.99 0.24
CA GLY A 249 22.16 5.07 1.08
C GLY A 249 21.80 5.28 2.55
N LEU A 250 22.64 4.76 3.44
CA LEU A 250 22.37 4.67 4.88
C LEU A 250 21.90 6.00 5.48
N THR A 251 22.65 7.08 5.24
CA THR A 251 22.34 8.41 5.79
C THR A 251 20.97 8.92 5.39
N ASN A 252 20.59 8.77 4.11
CA ASN A 252 19.30 9.26 3.64
C ASN A 252 18.15 8.33 4.03
N THR A 253 18.40 7.02 4.15
CA THR A 253 17.42 6.07 4.72
C THR A 253 17.13 6.37 6.18
N GLU A 254 18.16 6.60 7.01
CA GLU A 254 18.01 7.02 8.40
C GLU A 254 17.28 8.36 8.49
N ARG A 255 17.66 9.34 7.67
CA ARG A 255 16.97 10.63 7.61
C ARG A 255 15.48 10.49 7.25
N PHE A 256 15.13 9.62 6.31
CA PHE A 256 13.73 9.34 5.98
C PHE A 256 12.99 8.73 7.16
N LEU A 257 13.58 7.76 7.86
CA LEU A 257 12.99 7.14 9.04
C LEU A 257 12.80 8.14 10.18
N ASP A 258 13.81 8.96 10.47
CA ASP A 258 13.79 9.98 11.51
C ASP A 258 12.69 11.04 11.26
N LEU A 259 12.37 11.31 9.99
CA LEU A 259 11.25 12.18 9.62
C LEU A 259 9.89 11.48 9.82
N VAL A 260 9.74 10.25 9.34
CA VAL A 260 8.42 9.63 9.14
C VAL A 260 7.94 8.84 10.34
N GLU A 261 8.82 8.12 11.05
CA GLU A 261 8.42 7.30 12.19
C GLU A 261 7.72 8.10 13.30
N PRO A 262 8.19 9.30 13.71
CA PRO A 262 7.55 10.07 14.77
C PRO A 262 6.12 10.54 14.44
N ILE A 263 5.78 10.67 13.16
CA ILE A 263 4.47 11.16 12.72
C ILE A 263 3.50 10.03 12.33
N GLY A 264 3.97 8.78 12.32
CA GLY A 264 3.22 7.63 11.82
C GLY A 264 1.88 7.41 12.51
N GLU A 265 1.84 7.46 13.83
CA GLU A 265 0.59 7.32 14.61
C GLU A 265 -0.37 8.49 14.38
N ARG A 266 0.15 9.70 14.13
CA ARG A 266 -0.70 10.87 13.84
C ARG A 266 -1.45 10.69 12.52
N LEU A 267 -0.78 10.19 11.49
CA LEU A 267 -1.40 9.89 10.19
C LEU A 267 -2.36 8.69 10.28
N LEU A 268 -2.04 7.65 11.07
CA LEU A 268 -2.98 6.56 11.35
C LEU A 268 -4.22 7.06 12.09
N GLY A 269 -4.07 7.96 13.05
CA GLY A 269 -5.19 8.59 13.76
C GLY A 269 -6.14 9.35 12.83
N ARG A 270 -5.66 9.84 11.67
CA ARG A 270 -6.52 10.41 10.63
C ARG A 270 -7.41 9.35 9.99
N ILE A 271 -6.84 8.18 9.66
CA ILE A 271 -7.58 7.04 9.11
C ILE A 271 -8.63 6.57 10.12
N ASP A 272 -8.28 6.51 11.40
CA ASP A 272 -9.20 6.11 12.46
C ASP A 272 -10.39 7.07 12.58
N ALA A 273 -10.13 8.37 12.45
CA ALA A 273 -11.17 9.40 12.53
C ALA A 273 -12.12 9.40 11.31
N THR A 274 -11.67 8.94 10.13
CA THR A 274 -12.46 9.07 8.89
C THR A 274 -13.04 7.75 8.38
N ALA A 275 -12.33 6.64 8.59
CA ALA A 275 -12.71 5.32 8.08
C ALA A 275 -12.83 4.27 9.18
N GLY A 276 -12.07 4.43 10.28
CA GLY A 276 -12.08 3.55 11.44
C GLY A 276 -10.83 2.67 11.58
N PRO A 277 -10.68 2.01 12.74
CA PRO A 277 -9.42 1.39 13.19
C PRO A 277 -9.02 0.11 12.44
N ASN A 278 -9.89 -0.39 11.56
CA ASN A 278 -9.59 -1.57 10.75
C ASN A 278 -8.84 -1.21 9.45
N TRP A 279 -8.98 0.02 8.94
CA TRP A 279 -8.40 0.37 7.65
C TRP A 279 -6.88 0.51 7.68
N MET A 280 -6.25 0.34 6.52
CA MET A 280 -4.79 0.29 6.33
C MET A 280 -4.03 -0.75 7.19
N PRO A 281 -4.39 -2.05 7.18
CA PRO A 281 -3.71 -3.08 7.98
C PRO A 281 -2.18 -3.12 7.82
N ALA A 282 -1.68 -2.89 6.59
CA ALA A 282 -0.24 -2.90 6.30
C ALA A 282 0.57 -1.79 7.02
N ALA A 283 -0.10 -0.82 7.64
CA ALA A 283 0.52 0.25 8.42
C ALA A 283 0.34 0.06 9.95
N ARG A 284 -0.27 -1.05 10.37
CA ARG A 284 -0.67 -1.28 11.77
C ARG A 284 0.20 -2.33 12.43
N GLU A 285 0.36 -2.15 13.74
CA GLU A 285 0.92 -3.18 14.62
C GLU A 285 -0.10 -4.28 14.89
N ARG A 286 0.39 -5.47 15.28
CA ARG A 286 -0.46 -6.58 15.72
C ARG A 286 -1.30 -6.15 16.92
N ARG A 287 -2.59 -6.50 16.90
CA ARG A 287 -3.52 -6.26 18.00
C ARG A 287 -3.28 -7.25 19.15
N PRO A 288 -3.51 -6.84 20.41
CA PRO A 288 -3.46 -7.76 21.55
C PRO A 288 -4.44 -8.93 21.34
N ASP A 289 -4.09 -10.11 21.83
CA ASP A 289 -5.01 -11.26 21.82
C ASP A 289 -6.25 -10.90 22.65
N THR A 290 -7.44 -11.18 22.11
CA THR A 290 -8.70 -10.99 22.85
C THR A 290 -8.76 -12.04 23.96
N ALA A 291 -8.86 -11.57 25.21
CA ALA A 291 -9.00 -12.43 26.39
C ALA A 291 -10.29 -13.27 26.38
#